data_AF-A9C3M5-F1
#
_entry.id   AF-A9C3M5-F1
#
_cell.length_a   1.000
_cell.length_b   1.000
_cell.length_c   1.000
_cell.angle_alpha   90.00
_cell.angle_beta   90.00
_cell.angle_gamma   90.00
#
_symmetry.space_group_name_H-M   'P 1'
#
loop_
_entity.id
_entity.type
_entity.pdbx_description
1 polymer ?
#
loop_
_entity_poly.entity_id
_entity_poly.type
_entity_poly.pdbx_seq_one_letter_code
_entity_poly.pdbx_strand_id
1 'polypeptide(L)' 'MSISLTLSEDEIRELTHYQWPSMQLKALHKRGFFRARLSERTGKVLLERDHYLAVCAGPAPSTVPRVRPPQMRRPA' A
#
# COMPACT_ATOMS: atom_id res chain seq x y z
N MET A 1 -2.00 16.55 -16.44
CA MET A 1 -0.67 17.13 -16.09
C MET A 1 -0.23 16.48 -14.79
N SER A 2 0.77 15.60 -14.84
CA SER A 2 1.34 14.98 -13.64
C SER A 2 2.30 15.96 -12.97
N ILE A 3 1.89 16.52 -11.83
CA ILE A 3 2.76 17.33 -10.98
C ILE A 3 3.75 16.35 -10.32
N SER A 4 4.98 16.31 -10.83
CA SER A 4 6.06 15.59 -10.16
C SER A 4 6.62 16.49 -9.08
N LEU A 5 6.30 16.17 -7.82
CA LEU A 5 6.81 16.85 -6.63
C LEU A 5 8.05 16.08 -6.17
N THR A 6 9.23 16.52 -6.62
CA THR A 6 10.52 15.99 -6.15
C THR A 6 10.96 16.78 -4.92
N LEU A 7 11.07 16.09 -3.80
CA LEU A 7 11.63 16.62 -2.56
C LEU A 7 13.16 16.64 -2.62
N SER A 8 13.76 17.64 -1.97
CA SER A 8 15.20 17.69 -1.68
C SER A 8 15.59 16.66 -0.60
N GLU A 9 16.88 16.36 -0.49
CA GLU A 9 17.39 15.43 0.54
C GLU A 9 17.07 15.90 1.96
N ASP A 10 17.11 17.22 2.21
CA ASP A 10 16.78 17.80 3.52
C ASP A 10 15.29 17.67 3.84
N GLU A 11 14.40 17.90 2.87
CA GLU A 11 12.96 17.70 3.05
C GLU A 11 12.62 16.22 3.28
N ILE A 12 13.31 15.31 2.59
CA ILE A 12 13.15 13.87 2.83
C ILE A 12 13.65 13.51 4.23
N ARG A 13 14.80 14.05 4.66
CA ARG A 13 15.34 13.82 6.00
C ARG A 13 14.40 14.35 7.08
N GLU A 14 13.84 15.54 6.91
CA GLU A 14 12.89 16.13 7.86
C GLU A 14 11.62 15.27 7.98
N LEU A 15 11.08 14.81 6.85
CA LEU A 15 9.85 14.04 6.82
C LEU A 15 10.01 12.59 7.32
N THR A 16 11.16 11.97 7.04
CA THR A 16 11.38 10.54 7.30
C THR A 16 12.30 10.25 8.48
N HIS A 17 13.05 11.26 8.93
CA HIS A 17 14.14 11.16 9.90
C HIS A 17 15.29 10.22 9.49
N TYR A 18 15.38 9.85 8.20
CA TYR A 18 16.47 9.02 7.69
C TYR A 18 17.66 9.85 7.28
N GLN A 19 18.84 9.48 7.79
CA GLN A 19 20.09 10.17 7.47
C GLN A 19 20.52 9.94 6.02
N TRP A 20 20.38 8.71 5.49
CA TRP A 20 20.66 8.37 4.08
C TRP A 20 19.48 7.65 3.43
N PRO A 21 18.40 8.38 3.09
CA PRO A 21 17.15 7.80 2.61
C PRO A 21 17.33 6.92 1.37
N SER A 22 18.12 7.38 0.41
CA SER A 22 18.39 6.70 -0.87
C SER A 22 19.13 5.37 -0.67
N MET A 23 20.12 5.34 0.23
CA MET A 23 20.90 4.15 0.54
C MET A 23 20.08 3.13 1.31
N GLN A 24 19.28 3.60 2.27
CA GLN A 24 18.36 2.75 3.03
C GLN A 24 17.30 2.14 2.12
N LEU A 25 16.69 2.93 1.24
CA LEU A 25 15.73 2.44 0.25
C LEU A 25 16.37 1.39 -0.67
N LYS A 26 17.59 1.63 -1.16
CA LYS A 26 18.34 0.66 -1.98
C LYS A 26 18.62 -0.64 -1.22
N ALA A 27 18.97 -0.56 0.07
CA ALA A 27 19.17 -1.73 0.90
C ALA A 27 17.87 -2.52 1.16
N LEU A 28 16.74 -1.81 1.32
CA LEU A 28 15.42 -2.42 1.47
C LEU A 28 14.97 -3.15 0.20
N HIS A 29 15.15 -2.53 -0.97
CA HIS A 29 14.88 -3.16 -2.27
C HIS A 29 15.70 -4.44 -2.45
N LYS A 30 17.00 -4.42 -2.10
CA LYS A 30 17.85 -5.63 -2.14
C LYS A 30 17.34 -6.76 -1.23
N ARG A 31 16.65 -6.43 -0.14
CA ARG A 31 16.07 -7.39 0.82
C ARG A 31 14.65 -7.84 0.44
N GLY A 32 14.14 -7.42 -0.72
CA GLY A 32 12.81 -7.75 -1.21
C GLY A 32 11.69 -6.93 -0.58
N PHE A 33 12.02 -5.84 0.12
CA PHE A 33 11.03 -4.86 0.56
C PHE A 33 10.84 -3.81 -0.52
N PHE A 34 9.60 -3.50 -0.85
CA PHE A 34 9.24 -2.54 -1.89
C PHE A 34 8.87 -1.17 -1.29
N ARG A 35 8.38 -1.13 -0.05
CA ARG A 35 7.91 0.09 0.59
C ARG A 35 8.25 0.12 2.08
N ALA A 36 8.60 1.31 2.57
CA ALA A 36 8.78 1.60 3.98
C ALA A 36 7.92 2.81 4.36
N ARG A 37 7.18 2.73 5.47
CA ARG A 37 6.37 3.84 6.00
C ARG A 37 6.38 3.85 7.51
N LEU A 38 6.08 4.99 8.12
CA LEU A 38 5.84 5.07 9.56
C LEU A 38 4.40 4.62 9.88
N SER A 39 4.25 3.87 10.96
CA SER A 39 2.95 3.54 11.52
C SER A 39 2.41 4.76 12.26
N GLU A 40 1.30 5.35 11.79
CA GLU A 40 0.62 6.45 12.48
C GLU A 40 0.29 6.11 13.94
N ARG A 41 -0.10 4.86 14.21
CA ARG A 41 -0.45 4.41 15.56
C ARG A 41 0.72 4.21 16.53
N THR A 42 1.90 3.84 16.04
CA THR A 42 3.01 3.37 16.91
C THR A 42 4.33 4.10 16.68
N GLY A 43 4.43 4.94 15.66
CA GLY A 43 5.67 5.58 15.23
C GLY A 43 6.72 4.62 14.68
N LYS A 44 6.45 3.30 14.62
CA LYS A 44 7.41 2.30 14.14
C LYS A 44 7.44 2.24 12.62
N VAL A 45 8.60 1.89 12.06
CA VAL A 45 8.75 1.65 10.62
C VAL A 45 8.11 0.31 10.26
N LEU A 46 7.19 0.34 9.31
CA LEU A 46 6.57 -0.82 8.67
C LEU A 46 7.22 -1.03 7.31
N LEU A 47 7.70 -2.26 7.07
CA LEU A 47 8.30 -2.67 5.80
C LEU A 47 7.34 -3.61 5.08
N GLU A 48 6.94 -3.22 3.87
CA GLU A 48 6.00 -3.97 3.03
C GLU A 48 6.76 -4.60 1.85
N ARG A 49 6.45 -5.86 1.56
CA ARG A 49 6.97 -6.58 0.38
C ARG A 49 6.00 -6.43 -0.79
N ASP A 50 6.50 -6.63 -1.99
CA ASP A 50 5.69 -6.52 -3.22
C ASP A 50 4.48 -7.48 -3.22
N HIS A 51 4.66 -8.66 -2.63
CA HIS A 51 3.59 -9.62 -2.42
C HIS A 51 2.42 -9.08 -1.57
N TYR A 52 2.69 -8.18 -0.62
CA TYR A 52 1.64 -7.54 0.18
C TYR A 52 0.73 -6.66 -0.70
N LEU A 53 1.30 -5.92 -1.66
CA LEU A 53 0.50 -5.14 -2.60
C LEU A 53 -0.34 -6.03 -3.51
N ALA A 54 0.21 -7.14 -4.01
CA ALA A 54 -0.53 -8.09 -4.84
C ALA A 54 -1.75 -8.68 -4.10
N VAL A 55 -1.61 -8.96 -2.80
CA VAL A 55 -2.71 -9.43 -1.95
C VAL A 55 -3.72 -8.32 -1.66
N CYS A 56 -3.26 -7.12 -1.28
CA CYS A 56 -4.15 -6.00 -0.95
C CYS A 56 -4.87 -5.41 -2.16
N ALA A 57 -4.26 -5.40 -3.35
CA ALA A 57 -4.90 -4.96 -4.58
C ALA A 57 -6.13 -5.82 -4.90
N GLY A 58 -6.08 -7.11 -4.53
CA GLY A 58 -7.08 -8.12 -4.88
C GLY A 58 -7.15 -8.32 -6.40
N PRO A 59 -7.29 -9.56 -6.90
CA PRO A 59 -7.70 -9.73 -8.29
C PRO A 59 -9.07 -9.06 -8.48
N ALA A 60 -9.23 -8.27 -9.55
CA ALA A 60 -10.55 -7.84 -9.97
C ALA A 60 -11.44 -9.09 -10.11
N PRO A 61 -12.64 -9.13 -9.50
CA PRO A 61 -13.47 -10.32 -9.57
C PRO A 61 -13.78 -10.61 -11.04
N SER A 62 -13.32 -11.75 -11.57
CA SER A 62 -13.61 -12.15 -12.95
C SER A 62 -15.10 -12.40 -13.18
N THR A 63 -15.86 -12.55 -12.11
CA THR A 63 -17.27 -12.93 -12.13
C THR A 63 -18.01 -12.15 -11.06
N VAL A 64 -19.03 -11.40 -11.46
CA VAL A 64 -19.95 -10.76 -10.53
C VAL A 64 -20.83 -11.85 -9.91
N PRO A 65 -20.89 -12.01 -8.58
CA PRO A 65 -21.76 -13.02 -7.97
C PRO A 65 -23.22 -12.71 -8.29
N ARG A 66 -23.91 -13.66 -8.94
CA ARG A 66 -25.33 -13.51 -9.25
C ARG A 66 -26.17 -13.90 -8.02
N VAL A 67 -26.68 -12.90 -7.32
CA VAL A 67 -27.63 -13.11 -6.21
C VAL A 67 -28.96 -13.59 -6.78
N ARG A 68 -29.54 -14.66 -6.21
CA ARG A 68 -30.90 -15.09 -6.58
C ARG A 68 -31.90 -14.12 -5.95
N PRO A 69 -32.87 -13.58 -6.71
CA PRO A 69 -33.91 -12.75 -6.13
C PRO A 69 -34.77 -13.58 -5.15
N PRO A 70 -35.14 -13.04 -3.98
CA PRO A 70 -36.02 -13.73 -3.05
C PRO A 70 -37.40 -13.93 -3.66
N GLN A 71 -37.99 -15.13 -3.50
CA GLN A 71 -39.37 -15.38 -3.90
C GLN A 71 -40.33 -14.98 -2.76
N MET A 72 -41.17 -13.98 -3.02
CA MET A 72 -42.22 -13.58 -2.08
C MET A 72 -43.35 -14.63 -2.12
N ARG A 73 -43.58 -15.32 -1.00
CA ARG A 73 -44.76 -16.20 -0.85
C ARG A 73 -46.00 -15.34 -0.78
N ARG A 74 -46.98 -15.58 -1.66
CA ARG A 74 -48.30 -14.93 -1.56
C ARG A 74 -49.04 -15.49 -0.33
N PRO A 75 -49.66 -14.64 0.51
CA PRO A 75 -50.56 -15.10 1.55
C PRO A 75 -51.81 -15.76 0.93
N ALA A 76 -52.33 -16.77 1.62
CA ALA A 76 -53.53 -17.53 1.24
C ALA A 76 -54.80 -16.68 1.31
#